data_AF-A0A6M0BY68-F1
#
_entry.id   AF-A0A6M0BY68-F1
#
_cell.length_a   1.000
_cell.length_b   1.000
_cell.length_c   1.000
_cell.angle_alpha   90.00
_cell.angle_beta   90.00
_cell.angle_gamma   90.00
#
_symmetry.space_group_name_H-M   'P 1'
#
loop_
_entity.id
_entity.type
_entity.pdbx_description
1 polymer ?
#
loop_
_entity_poly.entity_id
_entity_poly.type
_entity_poly.pdbx_seq_one_letter_code
_entity_poly.pdbx_strand_id
1 'polypeptide(L)'
;MYSSPESQENGQSPETYVTLTDEAERSLCCTVEYSMELDNQEYVMLLPVDLPIEIFTWAQGDLDQASIPVGDEMEIDRIFDTAKVVLEEQNLTLQRTAITLTVTGELPEWDEDELDEVDENDEEGEYYEELATFLYKDQKYAIYTPLDPFLIPARKSNDGKLELLSEEEFQEIQPMVQSMLEDQLFHDME
;
A
#
# COMPACT_ATOMS: atom_id res chain seq x y z
N MET A 1 -34.60 25.70 26.06
CA MET A 1 -35.23 24.53 25.41
C MET A 1 -34.84 24.59 23.95
N TYR A 2 -34.01 23.66 23.47
CA TYR A 2 -33.71 23.25 22.09
C TYR A 2 -32.47 22.35 22.24
N SER A 3 -32.65 21.12 22.75
CA SER A 3 -32.91 19.90 21.98
C SER A 3 -31.65 19.42 21.25
N SER A 4 -30.85 18.65 21.98
CA SER A 4 -29.97 17.64 21.39
C SER A 4 -30.81 16.57 20.70
N PRO A 5 -30.34 15.98 19.60
CA PRO A 5 -30.61 14.59 19.29
C PRO A 5 -29.37 13.75 19.66
N GLU A 6 -29.47 12.99 20.74
CA GLU A 6 -28.75 11.72 20.88
C GLU A 6 -29.56 10.64 20.14
N SER A 7 -28.91 9.86 19.27
CA SER A 7 -29.28 8.51 18.82
C SER A 7 -28.13 8.02 17.92
N GLN A 8 -27.60 6.80 17.96
CA GLN A 8 -27.77 5.58 18.73
C GLN A 8 -26.54 4.73 18.39
N GLU A 9 -26.09 3.91 19.34
CA GLU A 9 -25.10 2.82 19.18
C GLU A 9 -25.21 2.08 17.83
N ASN A 10 -24.09 2.00 17.11
CA ASN A 10 -23.75 0.85 16.27
C ASN A 10 -22.27 0.56 16.53
N GLY A 11 -21.96 -0.63 17.03
CA GLY A 11 -20.61 -1.06 17.45
C GLY A 11 -19.67 -1.36 16.28
N GLN A 12 -19.51 -0.42 15.36
CA GLN A 12 -18.43 -0.38 14.38
C GLN A 12 -17.83 1.02 14.50
N SER A 13 -16.54 1.10 14.83
CA SER A 13 -15.76 2.33 14.73
C SER A 13 -16.06 2.93 13.35
N PRO A 14 -16.47 4.21 13.22
CA PRO A 14 -16.64 4.80 11.90
C PRO A 14 -15.31 4.72 11.17
N GLU A 15 -15.28 4.03 10.02
CA GLU A 15 -14.10 3.99 9.15
C GLU A 15 -13.65 5.42 8.91
N THR A 16 -12.51 5.77 9.50
CA THR A 16 -12.00 7.14 9.47
C THR A 16 -11.18 7.27 8.21
N TYR A 17 -11.82 7.79 7.16
CA TYR A 17 -11.15 8.10 5.91
C TYR A 17 -10.33 9.37 6.02
N VAL A 18 -9.12 9.31 5.49
CA VAL A 18 -8.17 10.41 5.44
C VAL A 18 -7.60 10.53 4.03
N THR A 19 -7.22 11.73 3.63
CA THR A 19 -6.61 11.96 2.32
C THR A 19 -5.20 12.51 2.53
N LEU A 20 -4.22 11.78 2.03
CA LEU A 20 -2.83 12.20 1.94
C LEU A 20 -2.63 12.96 0.63
N THR A 21 -1.75 13.96 0.64
CA THR A 21 -1.42 14.76 -0.55
C THR A 21 0.08 14.96 -0.59
N ASP A 22 0.69 14.78 -1.77
CA ASP A 22 2.12 14.99 -1.97
C ASP A 22 2.45 16.36 -2.57
N GLU A 23 3.73 16.62 -2.78
CA GLU A 23 4.24 17.87 -3.37
C GLU A 23 3.78 18.11 -4.82
N ALA A 24 3.32 17.06 -5.51
CA ALA A 24 2.78 17.11 -6.86
C ALA A 24 1.24 17.32 -6.88
N GLU A 25 0.64 17.59 -5.72
CA GLU A 25 -0.81 17.73 -5.52
C GLU A 25 -1.62 16.48 -5.89
N ARG A 26 -0.97 15.30 -5.94
CA ARG A 26 -1.68 14.01 -6.06
C ARG A 26 -2.32 13.69 -4.73
N SER A 27 -3.36 12.87 -4.75
CA SER A 27 -4.06 12.44 -3.54
C SER A 27 -4.01 10.93 -3.39
N LEU A 28 -3.99 10.46 -2.15
CA LEU A 28 -4.18 9.06 -1.79
C LEU A 28 -5.21 8.99 -0.66
N CYS A 29 -6.30 8.25 -0.89
CA CYS A 29 -7.30 8.00 0.15
C CYS A 29 -6.87 6.79 0.98
N CYS A 30 -6.91 6.94 2.31
CA CYS A 30 -6.57 5.89 3.25
C CYS A 30 -7.66 5.75 4.32
N THR A 31 -7.73 4.58 4.93
CA THR A 31 -8.39 4.37 6.23
C THR A 31 -7.36 4.44 7.35
N VAL A 32 -7.80 4.81 8.55
CA VAL A 32 -6.99 4.60 9.77
C VAL A 32 -7.17 3.14 10.19
N GLU A 33 -6.12 2.35 9.99
CA GLU A 33 -6.11 0.92 10.32
C GLU A 33 -5.81 0.72 11.80
N TYR A 34 -4.74 1.36 12.28
CA TYR A 34 -4.33 1.29 13.68
C TYR A 34 -4.05 2.69 14.25
N SER A 35 -4.25 2.84 15.55
CA SER A 35 -3.93 4.07 16.29
C SER A 35 -3.29 3.74 17.62
N MET A 36 -2.25 4.47 17.99
CA MET A 36 -1.58 4.34 19.28
C MET A 36 -1.19 5.71 19.85
N GLU A 37 -1.20 5.84 21.17
CA GLU A 37 -0.69 7.02 21.87
C GLU A 37 0.65 6.68 22.52
N LEU A 38 1.69 7.44 22.17
CA LEU A 38 3.02 7.31 22.73
C LEU A 38 3.55 8.70 23.09
N ASP A 39 4.05 8.87 24.32
CA ASP A 39 4.61 10.15 24.80
C ASP A 39 3.69 11.37 24.57
N ASN A 40 2.38 11.20 24.80
CA ASN A 40 1.33 12.19 24.55
C ASN A 40 1.17 12.61 23.08
N GLN A 41 1.61 11.75 22.17
CA GLN A 41 1.52 11.94 20.74
C GLN A 41 0.74 10.78 20.11
N GLU A 42 -0.31 11.12 19.35
CA GLU A 42 -1.14 10.15 18.63
C GLU A 42 -0.46 9.80 17.29
N TYR A 43 -0.15 8.52 17.11
CA TYR A 43 0.37 7.91 15.89
C TYR A 43 -0.71 7.02 15.28
N VAL A 44 -0.78 7.01 13.96
CA VAL A 44 -1.75 6.23 13.20
C VAL A 44 -1.04 5.48 12.07
N MET A 45 -1.53 4.28 11.76
CA MET A 45 -1.16 3.52 10.59
C MET A 45 -2.29 3.64 9.58
N LEU A 46 -1.95 4.15 8.40
CA LEU A 46 -2.91 4.40 7.34
C LEU A 46 -2.81 3.29 6.30
N LEU A 47 -3.95 2.73 5.90
CA LEU A 47 -4.01 1.75 4.82
C LEU A 47 -4.64 2.39 3.58
N PRO A 48 -3.98 2.36 2.41
CA PRO A 48 -4.59 2.77 1.15
C PRO A 48 -5.95 2.10 0.92
N VAL A 49 -6.94 2.87 0.48
CA VAL A 49 -8.25 2.32 0.08
C VAL A 49 -8.13 1.49 -1.21
N ASP A 50 -7.27 1.96 -2.13
CA ASP A 50 -6.98 1.30 -3.39
C ASP A 50 -5.70 0.46 -3.26
N LEU A 51 -5.61 -0.65 -3.99
CA LEU A 51 -4.51 -1.61 -3.84
C LEU A 51 -3.18 -0.99 -4.30
N PRO A 52 -2.14 -0.94 -3.47
CA PRO A 52 -0.83 -0.43 -3.84
C PRO A 52 -0.14 -1.34 -4.86
N ILE A 53 0.60 -0.77 -5.79
CA ILE A 53 1.39 -1.53 -6.76
C ILE A 53 2.79 -0.96 -6.92
N GLU A 54 3.72 -1.83 -7.27
CA GLU A 54 5.10 -1.50 -7.56
C GLU A 54 5.50 -2.02 -8.95
N ILE A 55 6.36 -1.28 -9.63
CA ILE A 55 6.86 -1.66 -10.96
C ILE A 55 8.33 -2.01 -10.83
N PHE A 56 8.69 -3.19 -11.32
CA PHE A 56 10.06 -3.68 -11.33
C PHE A 56 10.56 -3.91 -12.75
N THR A 57 11.88 -3.93 -12.89
CA THR A 57 12.59 -4.24 -14.12
C THR A 57 13.72 -5.22 -13.85
N TRP A 58 14.22 -5.87 -14.90
CA TRP A 58 15.26 -6.89 -14.80
C TRP A 58 16.66 -6.28 -14.72
N ALA A 59 17.50 -6.86 -13.87
CA ALA A 59 18.92 -6.55 -13.85
C ALA A 59 19.61 -6.99 -15.16
N GLN A 60 20.67 -6.27 -15.53
CA GLN A 60 21.37 -6.57 -16.78
C GLN A 60 22.02 -7.97 -16.72
N GLY A 61 21.50 -8.89 -17.54
CA GLY A 61 21.98 -10.28 -17.62
C GLY A 61 21.24 -11.25 -16.71
N ASP A 62 20.28 -10.76 -15.94
CA ASP A 62 19.26 -11.56 -15.27
C ASP A 62 17.99 -11.55 -16.12
N LEU A 63 17.48 -12.74 -16.43
CA LEU A 63 16.24 -12.90 -17.21
C LEU A 63 15.18 -13.65 -16.44
N ASP A 64 15.51 -14.12 -15.24
CA ASP A 64 14.67 -15.03 -14.49
C ASP A 64 13.63 -14.21 -13.72
N GLN A 65 14.04 -13.12 -13.04
CA GLN A 65 13.13 -12.31 -12.21
C GLN A 65 13.39 -10.80 -12.24
N ALA A 66 12.32 -10.02 -12.06
CA ALA A 66 12.35 -8.56 -12.04
C ALA A 66 12.70 -8.01 -10.64
N SER A 67 13.97 -7.75 -10.39
CA SER A 67 14.48 -7.39 -9.06
C SER A 67 14.84 -5.91 -8.85
N ILE A 68 14.72 -5.07 -9.88
CA ILE A 68 15.07 -3.64 -9.78
C ILE A 68 13.80 -2.79 -9.71
N PRO A 69 13.51 -2.13 -8.56
CA PRO A 69 12.33 -1.26 -8.45
C PRO A 69 12.48 0.01 -9.30
N VAL A 70 11.39 0.38 -9.98
CA VAL A 70 11.29 1.58 -10.83
C VAL A 70 10.72 2.73 -10.00
N GLY A 71 11.60 3.43 -9.28
CA GLY A 71 11.20 4.59 -8.44
C GLY A 71 11.37 5.97 -9.10
N ASP A 72 12.00 6.06 -10.28
CA ASP A 72 12.23 7.34 -10.95
C ASP A 72 10.94 7.86 -11.61
N GLU A 73 10.50 9.07 -11.24
CA GLU A 73 9.25 9.64 -11.75
C GLU A 73 9.23 9.83 -13.27
N MET A 74 10.38 10.15 -13.88
CA MET A 74 10.45 10.32 -15.34
C MET A 74 10.38 8.98 -16.07
N GLU A 75 10.87 7.90 -15.45
CA GLU A 75 10.70 6.56 -15.97
C GLU A 75 9.26 6.09 -15.86
N ILE A 76 8.65 6.26 -14.68
CA ILE A 76 7.22 5.99 -14.45
C ILE A 76 6.38 6.75 -15.48
N ASP A 77 6.62 8.05 -15.69
CA ASP A 77 5.94 8.87 -16.72
C ASP A 77 5.94 8.24 -18.11
N ARG A 78 7.06 7.61 -18.49
CA ARG A 78 7.24 7.05 -19.84
C ARG A 78 6.48 5.75 -20.03
N ILE A 79 6.43 4.93 -18.97
CA ILE A 79 5.84 3.59 -19.01
C ILE A 79 4.37 3.57 -18.57
N PHE A 80 3.90 4.62 -17.87
CA PHE A 80 2.58 4.68 -17.24
C PHE A 80 1.43 4.33 -18.18
N ASP A 81 1.37 4.95 -19.37
CA ASP A 81 0.29 4.69 -20.33
C ASP A 81 0.31 3.24 -20.84
N THR A 82 1.49 2.62 -20.92
CA THR A 82 1.60 1.21 -21.34
C THR A 82 1.17 0.27 -20.22
N ALA A 83 1.67 0.52 -19.00
CA ALA A 83 1.27 -0.22 -17.80
C ALA A 83 -0.25 -0.15 -17.58
N LYS A 84 -0.84 1.03 -17.76
CA LYS A 84 -2.28 1.25 -17.65
C LYS A 84 -3.08 0.37 -18.62
N VAL A 85 -2.70 0.35 -19.91
CA VAL A 85 -3.40 -0.47 -20.91
C VAL A 85 -3.32 -1.95 -20.57
N VAL A 86 -2.17 -2.41 -20.09
CA VAL A 86 -1.95 -3.83 -19.74
C VAL A 86 -2.80 -4.21 -18.53
N LEU A 87 -2.88 -3.36 -17.51
CA LEU A 87 -3.74 -3.59 -16.35
C LEU A 87 -5.23 -3.52 -16.71
N GLU A 88 -5.62 -2.66 -17.65
CA GLU A 88 -7.01 -2.59 -18.13
C GLU A 88 -7.47 -3.89 -18.80
N GLU A 89 -6.54 -4.68 -19.39
CA GLU A 89 -6.86 -6.04 -19.91
C GLU A 89 -7.25 -7.03 -18.79
N GLN A 90 -6.81 -6.78 -17.56
CA GLN A 90 -7.12 -7.55 -16.35
C GLN A 90 -8.25 -6.89 -15.52
N ASN A 91 -9.02 -5.97 -16.10
CA ASN A 91 -10.03 -5.18 -15.39
C ASN A 91 -9.48 -4.32 -14.23
N LEU A 92 -8.18 -4.01 -14.24
CA LEU A 92 -7.52 -3.16 -13.27
C LEU A 92 -7.28 -1.76 -13.85
N THR A 93 -7.64 -0.72 -13.09
CA THR A 93 -7.42 0.68 -13.46
C THR A 93 -6.26 1.24 -12.64
N LEU A 94 -5.13 1.47 -13.32
CA LEU A 94 -3.95 2.11 -12.73
C LEU A 94 -4.19 3.59 -12.44
N GLN A 95 -3.82 4.01 -11.23
CA GLN A 95 -3.94 5.37 -10.75
C GLN A 95 -2.59 5.92 -10.29
N ARG A 96 -2.43 7.23 -10.51
CA ARG A 96 -1.25 7.97 -10.09
C ARG A 96 -1.55 8.75 -8.82
N THR A 97 -1.54 8.03 -7.71
CA THR A 97 -1.83 8.54 -6.37
C THR A 97 -0.58 9.17 -5.72
N ALA A 98 -0.79 9.85 -4.60
CA ALA A 98 0.31 10.29 -3.74
C ALA A 98 1.02 9.06 -3.14
N ILE A 99 2.31 9.21 -2.83
CA ILE A 99 3.15 8.23 -2.10
C ILE A 99 3.48 6.97 -2.91
N THR A 100 2.47 6.25 -3.40
CA THR A 100 2.62 5.01 -4.19
C THR A 100 1.67 5.02 -5.39
N LEU A 101 1.87 4.11 -6.34
CA LEU A 101 0.88 3.82 -7.39
C LEU A 101 -0.20 2.90 -6.83
N THR A 102 -1.43 3.05 -7.30
CA THR A 102 -2.53 2.16 -6.89
C THR A 102 -3.33 1.64 -8.07
N VAL A 103 -4.01 0.52 -7.87
CA VAL A 103 -4.99 -0.03 -8.80
C VAL A 103 -6.36 -0.18 -8.15
N THR A 104 -7.39 -0.06 -8.98
CA THR A 104 -8.79 -0.33 -8.61
C THR A 104 -9.37 -1.31 -9.62
N GLY A 105 -10.21 -2.24 -9.18
CA GLY A 105 -10.81 -3.22 -10.08
C GLY A 105 -11.05 -4.55 -9.39
N GLU A 106 -11.35 -5.55 -10.20
CA GLU A 106 -11.45 -6.93 -9.74
C GLU A 106 -10.05 -7.55 -9.87
N LEU A 107 -9.48 -7.95 -8.72
CA LEU A 107 -8.23 -8.70 -8.75
C LEU A 107 -8.47 -10.06 -9.42
N PRO A 108 -7.49 -10.57 -10.18
CA PRO A 108 -7.60 -11.93 -10.70
C PRO A 108 -7.84 -12.90 -9.54
N GLU A 109 -8.68 -13.93 -9.76
CA GLU A 109 -8.86 -15.01 -8.79
C GLU A 109 -7.51 -15.73 -8.67
N TRP A 110 -6.79 -15.46 -7.59
CA TRP A 110 -5.56 -16.16 -7.25
C TRP A 110 -5.94 -17.53 -6.69
N ASP A 111 -5.44 -18.61 -7.30
CA ASP A 111 -5.58 -19.95 -6.72
C ASP A 111 -4.65 -20.00 -5.50
N GLU A 112 -5.21 -20.10 -4.29
CA GLU A 112 -4.43 -20.27 -3.05
C GLU A 112 -3.49 -21.50 -3.12
N ASP A 113 -3.81 -22.47 -3.99
CA ASP A 113 -2.99 -23.65 -4.26
C ASP A 113 -1.74 -23.35 -5.14
N GLU A 114 -1.69 -22.24 -5.90
CA GLU A 114 -0.49 -21.81 -6.66
C GLU A 114 0.54 -21.08 -5.78
N LEU A 115 0.11 -20.50 -4.65
CA LEU A 115 1.00 -19.90 -3.64
C LEU A 115 1.85 -20.94 -2.89
N ASP A 116 1.51 -22.22 -2.97
CA ASP A 116 2.30 -23.32 -2.39
C ASP A 116 3.36 -23.87 -3.38
N GLU A 117 3.30 -23.49 -4.66
CA GLU A 117 4.27 -23.86 -5.71
C GLU A 117 5.33 -22.76 -5.96
N VAL A 118 5.56 -21.85 -5.01
CA VAL A 118 6.72 -20.94 -5.06
C VAL A 118 7.99 -21.79 -5.14
N ASP A 119 8.77 -21.61 -6.21
CA ASP A 119 10.10 -22.22 -6.31
C ASP A 119 10.88 -21.80 -5.05
N GLU A 120 11.57 -22.72 -4.39
CA GLU A 120 12.38 -22.42 -3.18
C GLU A 120 13.49 -21.36 -3.45
N ASN A 121 13.65 -20.90 -4.69
CA ASN A 121 14.55 -19.82 -5.10
C ASN A 121 13.84 -18.49 -5.40
N ASP A 122 12.51 -18.41 -5.37
CA ASP A 122 11.74 -17.20 -5.59
C ASP A 122 11.46 -16.50 -4.24
N GLU A 123 12.48 -15.80 -3.75
CA GLU A 123 12.39 -15.03 -2.49
C GLU A 123 11.41 -13.85 -2.60
N GLU A 124 11.05 -13.39 -3.80
CA GLU A 124 10.19 -12.23 -4.03
C GLU A 124 8.70 -12.62 -4.07
N GLY A 125 8.37 -13.83 -4.54
CA GLY A 125 7.02 -14.40 -4.50
C GLY A 125 6.46 -14.58 -3.08
N GLU A 126 7.32 -14.56 -2.06
CA GLU A 126 6.87 -14.55 -0.65
C GLU A 126 6.29 -13.18 -0.21
N TYR A 127 6.65 -12.08 -0.87
CA TYR A 127 6.26 -10.72 -0.47
C TYR A 127 5.38 -10.01 -1.49
N TYR A 128 5.43 -10.43 -2.75
CA TYR A 128 4.77 -9.77 -3.86
C TYR A 128 4.06 -10.76 -4.77
N GLU A 129 2.91 -10.32 -5.30
CA GLU A 129 2.12 -11.04 -6.28
C GLU A 129 2.21 -10.34 -7.65
N GLU A 130 2.52 -11.07 -8.72
CA GLU A 130 2.62 -10.49 -10.07
C GLU A 130 1.22 -10.23 -10.66
N LEU A 131 0.92 -8.97 -10.98
CA LEU A 131 -0.33 -8.59 -11.63
C LEU A 131 -0.24 -8.66 -13.16
N ALA A 132 0.89 -8.23 -13.72
CA ALA A 132 1.12 -8.24 -15.16
C ALA A 132 2.59 -7.97 -15.53
N THR A 133 2.97 -8.39 -16.73
CA THR A 133 4.24 -8.02 -17.37
C THR A 133 4.02 -7.30 -18.69
N PHE A 134 4.92 -6.37 -19.03
CA PHE A 134 4.85 -5.64 -20.29
C PHE A 134 6.21 -5.24 -20.83
N LEU A 135 6.24 -4.87 -22.11
CA LEU A 135 7.44 -4.39 -22.81
C LEU A 135 7.28 -2.92 -23.19
N TYR A 136 8.30 -2.11 -22.91
CA TYR A 136 8.41 -0.75 -23.37
C TYR A 136 9.78 -0.50 -23.98
N LYS A 137 9.83 -0.23 -25.30
CA LYS A 137 11.07 0.02 -26.07
C LYS A 137 12.16 -1.03 -25.81
N ASP A 138 11.79 -2.30 -25.92
CA ASP A 138 12.67 -3.47 -25.72
C ASP A 138 13.15 -3.69 -24.27
N GLN A 139 12.66 -2.92 -23.30
CA GLN A 139 12.83 -3.17 -21.87
C GLN A 139 11.58 -3.85 -21.30
N LYS A 140 11.76 -4.94 -20.55
CA LYS A 140 10.67 -5.66 -19.87
C LYS A 140 10.43 -5.05 -18.49
N TYR A 141 9.17 -4.95 -18.11
CA TYR A 141 8.70 -4.48 -16.81
C TYR A 141 7.67 -5.47 -16.24
N ALA A 142 7.62 -5.58 -14.93
CA ALA A 142 6.63 -6.35 -14.18
C ALA A 142 5.93 -5.42 -13.18
N ILE A 143 4.64 -5.66 -12.96
CA ILE A 143 3.80 -4.94 -12.01
C ILE A 143 3.42 -5.92 -10.93
N TYR A 144 3.72 -5.57 -9.68
CA TYR A 144 3.43 -6.38 -8.52
C TYR A 144 2.52 -5.65 -7.55
N THR A 145 1.76 -6.39 -6.77
CA THR A 145 1.14 -5.89 -5.53
C THR A 145 1.82 -6.56 -4.33
N PRO A 146 2.08 -5.83 -3.23
CA PRO A 146 2.49 -6.46 -1.98
C PRO A 146 1.41 -7.43 -1.48
N LEU A 147 1.84 -8.58 -0.94
CA LEU A 147 0.97 -9.53 -0.23
C LEU A 147 0.63 -9.00 1.19
N ASP A 148 1.59 -8.33 1.82
CA ASP A 148 1.39 -7.69 3.13
C ASP A 148 0.67 -6.32 3.00
N PRO A 149 -0.13 -5.92 4.01
CA PRO A 149 -0.76 -4.61 4.04
C PRO A 149 0.26 -3.46 3.96
N PHE A 150 0.08 -2.55 3.00
CA PHE A 150 0.92 -1.36 2.86
C PHE A 150 0.55 -0.28 3.88
N LEU A 151 1.15 -0.35 5.07
CA LEU A 151 0.89 0.61 6.14
C LEU A 151 1.75 1.86 5.99
N ILE A 152 1.09 3.03 5.96
CA ILE A 152 1.73 4.33 5.90
C ILE A 152 1.71 4.96 7.31
N PRO A 153 2.87 5.10 7.98
CA PRO A 153 2.93 5.67 9.32
C PRO A 153 2.75 7.19 9.30
N ALA A 154 1.83 7.68 10.11
CA ALA A 154 1.59 9.11 10.27
C ALA A 154 1.38 9.49 11.74
N ARG A 155 1.60 10.76 12.04
CA ARG A 155 1.38 11.38 13.33
C ARG A 155 0.28 12.42 13.22
N LYS A 156 -0.58 12.50 14.21
CA LYS A 156 -1.57 13.55 14.29
C LYS A 156 -1.02 14.73 15.08
N SER A 157 -0.81 15.84 14.40
CA SER A 157 -0.37 17.10 15.00
C SER A 157 -1.41 17.64 15.99
N ASN A 158 -0.99 18.54 16.88
CA ASN A 158 -1.87 19.18 17.88
C ASN A 158 -3.05 19.93 17.24
N ASP A 159 -2.91 20.38 15.98
CA ASP A 159 -3.96 21.01 15.19
C ASP A 159 -4.91 19.99 14.52
N GLY A 160 -4.74 18.69 14.78
CA GLY A 160 -5.56 17.60 14.24
C GLY A 160 -5.19 17.18 12.82
N LYS A 161 -4.13 17.74 12.24
CA LYS A 161 -3.63 17.37 10.89
C LYS A 161 -2.75 16.13 10.95
N LEU A 162 -2.77 15.33 9.89
CA LEU A 162 -1.86 14.21 9.74
C LEU A 162 -0.57 14.66 9.06
N GLU A 163 0.54 14.22 9.62
CA GLU A 163 1.90 14.45 9.15
C GLU A 163 2.57 13.09 8.98
N LEU A 164 3.12 12.80 7.79
CA LEU A 164 3.86 11.55 7.56
C LEU A 164 5.10 11.52 8.45
N LEU A 165 5.42 10.33 8.97
CA LEU A 165 6.66 10.15 9.72
C LEU A 165 7.85 10.17 8.78
N SER A 166 8.94 10.79 9.22
CA SER A 166 10.24 10.55 8.62
C SER A 166 10.73 9.13 8.95
N GLU A 167 11.67 8.63 8.14
CA GLU A 167 12.30 7.32 8.39
C GLU A 167 12.91 7.24 9.80
N GLU A 168 13.59 8.31 10.25
CA GLU A 168 14.21 8.35 11.58
C GLU A 168 13.17 8.22 12.69
N GLU A 169 12.05 8.95 12.60
CA GLU A 169 10.95 8.86 13.57
C GLU A 169 10.27 7.49 13.55
N PHE A 170 10.08 6.91 12.36
CA PHE A 170 9.48 5.59 12.23
C PHE A 170 10.34 4.51 12.88
N GLN A 171 11.67 4.56 12.69
CA GLN A 171 12.61 3.62 13.31
C GLN A 171 12.56 3.67 14.84
N GLU A 172 12.30 4.84 15.44
CA GLU A 172 12.17 4.96 16.90
C GLU A 172 10.91 4.26 17.43
N ILE A 173 9.81 4.31 16.67
CA ILE A 173 8.53 3.72 17.08
C ILE A 173 8.32 2.29 16.58
N GLN A 174 9.08 1.84 15.59
CA GLN A 174 8.95 0.54 14.93
C GLN A 174 8.85 -0.63 15.92
N PRO A 175 9.65 -0.74 17.00
CA PRO A 175 9.53 -1.84 17.94
C PRO A 175 8.16 -1.91 18.63
N MET A 176 7.54 -0.76 18.90
CA MET A 176 6.22 -0.67 19.52
C MET A 176 5.11 -0.96 18.52
N VAL A 177 5.27 -0.48 17.28
CA VAL A 177 4.37 -0.80 16.17
C VAL A 177 4.33 -2.31 15.94
N GLN A 178 5.50 -2.95 15.87
CA GLN A 178 5.60 -4.39 15.64
C GLN A 178 4.94 -5.19 16.76
N SER A 179 5.21 -4.84 18.02
CA SER A 179 4.55 -5.48 19.17
C SER A 179 3.03 -5.33 19.12
N MET A 180 2.53 -4.17 18.71
CA MET A 180 1.08 -3.92 18.59
C MET A 180 0.45 -4.75 17.46
N LEU A 181 1.10 -4.84 16.29
CA LEU A 181 0.63 -5.63 15.16
C LEU A 181 0.60 -7.13 15.51
N GLU A 182 1.65 -7.63 16.15
CA GLU A 182 1.72 -9.01 16.64
C GLU A 182 0.56 -9.31 17.61
N ASP A 183 0.35 -8.45 18.61
CA ASP A 183 -0.72 -8.64 19.61
C ASP A 183 -2.13 -8.67 18.98
N GLN A 184 -2.35 -7.95 17.88
CA GLN A 184 -3.62 -7.98 17.14
C GLN A 184 -3.76 -9.22 16.27
N LEU A 185 -2.71 -9.62 15.54
CA LEU A 185 -2.68 -10.87 14.77
C LEU A 185 -3.01 -12.08 15.65
N PHE A 186 -2.46 -12.12 16.87
CA PHE A 186 -2.78 -13.20 17.82
C PHE A 186 -4.22 -13.15 18.34
N HIS A 187 -4.82 -11.98 18.47
CA HIS A 187 -6.22 -11.85 18.91
C HIS A 187 -7.23 -12.30 17.86
N ASP A 188 -6.96 -12.09 16.58
CA ASP A 188 -7.86 -12.51 15.50
C ASP A 188 -7.82 -14.02 15.23
N MET A 189 -6.81 -14.73 15.76
CA MET A 189 -6.66 -16.18 15.68
C MET A 189 -7.34 -16.96 16.82
N GLU A 190 -7.94 -16.29 17.82
CA GLU A 190 -8.64 -16.90 18.98
C GLU A 190 -10.17 -16.94 18.84
#